data_AF-A0A402WBA3-F1
#
_entry.id   AF-A0A402WBA3-F1
#
_cell.length_a   1.000
_cell.length_b   1.000
_cell.length_c   1.000
_cell.angle_alpha   90.00
_cell.angle_beta   90.00
_cell.angle_gamma   90.00
#
_symmetry.space_group_name_H-M   'P 1'
#
loop_
_entity.id
_entity.type
_entity.pdbx_description
1 polymer ?
#
loop_
_entity_poly.entity_id
_entity_poly.type
_entity_poly.pdbx_seq_one_letter_code
_entity_poly.pdbx_strand_id
1 'polypeptide(L)'
;MNKRHQKTLSDVFSRPVSSSIKWSDIEAMFIALGAEVHEREGSRVAVLLKGEKKIYHRPHPRPTTDKGAVNSIRIWLESLGVKP
;
A
#
# COMPACT_ATOMS: atom_id res chain seq x y z
N MET A 1 9.69 7.16 9.11
CA MET A 1 9.72 7.06 7.63
C MET A 1 11.16 7.17 7.13
N ASN A 2 11.63 6.29 6.23
CA ASN A 2 12.96 6.42 5.60
C ASN A 2 12.83 6.78 4.10
N LYS A 3 13.95 7.01 3.42
CA LYS A 3 13.97 7.37 1.98
C LYS A 3 13.27 6.34 1.08
N ARG A 4 13.38 5.03 1.40
CA ARG A 4 12.74 3.97 0.62
C ARG A 4 11.21 4.04 0.73
N HIS A 5 10.68 4.23 1.94
CA HIS A 5 9.25 4.33 2.16
C HIS A 5 8.66 5.61 1.55
N GLN A 6 9.38 6.73 1.62
CA GLN A 6 9.00 7.97 0.93
C GLN A 6 8.95 7.75 -0.59
N LYS A 7 9.96 7.09 -1.16
CA LYS A 7 9.95 6.73 -2.58
C LYS A 7 8.73 5.86 -2.93
N THR A 8 8.42 4.83 -2.14
CA THR A 8 7.23 4.00 -2.37
C THR A 8 5.96 4.83 -2.33
N LEU A 9 5.84 5.75 -1.37
CA LEU A 9 4.70 6.66 -1.28
C LEU A 9 4.61 7.56 -2.52
N SER A 10 5.71 8.16 -2.97
CA SER A 10 5.74 8.93 -4.21
C SER A 10 5.36 8.10 -5.44
N ASP A 11 5.84 6.86 -5.54
CA ASP A 11 5.52 5.93 -6.64
C ASP A 11 4.04 5.51 -6.62
N VAL A 12 3.41 5.37 -5.45
CA VAL A 12 1.96 5.11 -5.31
C VAL A 12 1.12 6.30 -5.81
N PHE A 13 1.60 7.53 -5.58
CA PHE A 13 0.94 8.75 -6.02
C PHE A 13 1.29 9.17 -7.47
N SER A 14 2.20 8.44 -8.14
CA SER A 14 2.66 8.81 -9.48
C SER A 14 1.56 8.69 -10.55
N ARG A 15 1.68 9.51 -11.59
CA ARG A 15 0.87 9.48 -12.80
C ARG A 15 1.81 9.42 -14.01
N PRO A 16 1.81 8.34 -14.81
CA PRO A 16 1.00 7.12 -14.70
C PRO A 16 1.34 6.27 -13.45
N VAL A 17 0.41 5.41 -13.05
CA VAL A 17 0.60 4.47 -11.92
C VAL A 17 1.71 3.47 -12.26
N SER A 18 2.70 3.36 -11.40
CA SER A 18 3.78 2.36 -11.54
C SER A 18 3.23 0.94 -11.39
N SER A 19 3.59 0.06 -12.33
CA SER A 19 3.27 -1.38 -12.24
C SER A 19 4.39 -2.23 -11.63
N SER A 20 5.44 -1.60 -11.09
CA SER A 20 6.63 -2.31 -10.57
C SER A 20 6.73 -2.30 -9.04
N ILE A 21 5.75 -1.72 -8.33
CA ILE A 21 5.81 -1.61 -6.87
C ILE A 21 5.58 -2.99 -6.25
N LYS A 22 6.58 -3.48 -5.51
CA LYS A 22 6.46 -4.74 -4.77
C LYS A 22 5.50 -4.58 -3.60
N TRP A 23 4.68 -5.59 -3.34
CA TRP A 23 3.75 -5.57 -2.20
C TRP A 23 4.46 -5.36 -0.86
N SER A 24 5.64 -5.96 -0.67
CA SER A 24 6.43 -5.79 0.54
C SER A 24 6.91 -4.36 0.77
N ASP A 25 7.15 -3.58 -0.30
CA ASP A 25 7.46 -2.16 -0.18
C ASP A 25 6.23 -1.36 0.28
N ILE A 26 5.03 -1.73 -0.19
CA ILE A 26 3.75 -1.14 0.23
C ILE A 26 3.45 -1.47 1.69
N GLU A 27 3.63 -2.72 2.12
CA GLU A 27 3.46 -3.13 3.53
C GLU A 27 4.41 -2.34 4.45
N ALA A 28 5.69 -2.22 4.08
CA ALA A 28 6.66 -1.44 4.83
C ALA A 28 6.29 0.06 4.90
N MET A 29 5.78 0.61 3.79
CA MET A 29 5.26 1.99 3.75
C MET A 29 4.05 2.16 4.67
N PHE A 30 3.08 1.23 4.68
CA PHE A 30 1.95 1.28 5.60
C PHE A 30 2.40 1.28 7.07
N ILE A 31 3.27 0.35 7.46
CA ILE A 31 3.81 0.29 8.83
C ILE A 31 4.52 1.61 9.18
N ALA A 32 5.27 2.18 8.24
CA ALA A 32 5.97 3.44 8.46
C ALA A 32 5.04 4.67 8.53
N LEU A 33 3.81 4.58 8.03
CA LEU A 33 2.73 5.56 8.23
C LEU A 33 1.99 5.36 9.56
N GLY A 34 2.36 4.34 10.34
CA GLY A 34 1.70 3.98 11.60
C GLY A 34 0.51 3.05 11.42
N ALA A 35 0.43 2.32 10.31
CA ALA A 35 -0.62 1.33 10.10
C ALA A 35 -0.35 0.03 10.86
N GLU A 36 -1.41 -0.62 11.33
CA GLU A 36 -1.39 -2.00 11.77
C GLU A 36 -1.70 -2.92 10.59
N VAL A 37 -0.91 -3.97 10.41
CA VAL A 37 -1.03 -4.90 9.28
C VAL A 37 -1.21 -6.32 9.81
N HIS A 38 -2.30 -6.97 9.44
CA HIS A 38 -2.64 -8.33 9.90
C HIS A 38 -2.90 -9.26 8.72
N GLU A 39 -2.25 -10.42 8.74
CA GLU A 39 -2.53 -11.50 7.80
C GLU A 39 -3.88 -12.16 8.12
N ARG A 40 -4.60 -12.56 7.07
CA ARG A 40 -5.89 -13.26 7.16
C ARG A 40 -5.91 -14.45 6.18
N GLU A 41 -6.99 -15.24 6.26
CA GLU A 41 -7.18 -16.39 5.37
C GLU A 41 -7.12 -16.03 3.88
N GLY A 42 -6.37 -16.85 3.14
CA GLY A 42 -6.21 -16.76 1.70
C GLY A 42 -5.55 -15.46 1.25
N SER A 43 -4.24 -15.31 1.46
CA SER A 43 -3.40 -14.17 1.00
C SER A 43 -3.98 -12.78 1.27
N ARG A 44 -4.95 -12.65 2.18
CA ARG A 44 -5.60 -11.38 2.51
C ARG A 44 -4.81 -10.69 3.59
N VAL A 45 -4.72 -9.37 3.46
CA VAL A 45 -4.03 -8.50 4.40
C VAL A 45 -5.00 -7.41 4.82
N ALA A 46 -5.31 -7.33 6.11
CA ALA A 46 -6.02 -6.19 6.69
C ALA A 46 -5.01 -5.11 7.09
N VAL A 47 -5.29 -3.88 6.67
CA VAL A 47 -4.50 -2.69 7.00
C VAL A 47 -5.42 -1.73 7.75
N LEU A 48 -5.02 -1.33 8.96
CA LEU A 48 -5.71 -0.34 9.76
C LEU A 48 -4.84 0.90 9.86
N LEU A 49 -5.36 2.07 9.46
CA LEU A 49 -4.62 3.32 9.50
C LEU A 49 -5.59 4.46 9.82
N LYS A 50 -5.25 5.29 10.82
CA LYS A 50 -6.07 6.44 11.25
C LYS A 50 -7.54 6.08 11.55
N GLY A 51 -7.76 4.89 12.13
CA GLY A 51 -9.11 4.40 12.48
C GLY A 51 -9.89 3.76 11.32
N GLU A 52 -9.38 3.83 10.09
CA GLU A 52 -9.99 3.19 8.92
C GLU A 52 -9.37 1.82 8.65
N LYS A 53 -10.19 0.88 8.16
CA LYS A 53 -9.76 -0.47 7.81
C LYS A 53 -9.93 -0.74 6.32
N LYS A 54 -8.89 -1.27 5.69
CA LYS A 54 -8.94 -1.77 4.32
C LYS A 54 -8.40 -3.19 4.23
N ILE A 55 -8.97 -3.99 3.33
CA ILE A 55 -8.50 -5.35 3.05
C ILE A 55 -7.97 -5.39 1.62
N TYR A 56 -6.78 -5.94 1.47
CA TYR A 56 -6.10 -6.16 0.20
C TYR A 56 -5.74 -7.64 0.04
N HIS A 57 -5.42 -8.03 -1.19
CA HIS A 57 -4.84 -9.33 -1.49
C HIS A 57 -3.36 -9.15 -1.80
N ARG A 58 -2.50 -9.92 -1.13
CA ARG A 58 -1.10 -10.04 -1.49
C ARG A 58 -1.03 -10.66 -2.90
N PRO A 59 -0.33 -10.02 -3.86
CA PRO A 59 -0.28 -10.49 -5.23
C PRO A 59 0.43 -11.86 -5.32
N HIS A 60 -0.12 -12.74 -6.14
CA HIS A 60 0.39 -14.08 -6.41
C HIS A 60 0.06 -14.47 -7.87
N PRO A 61 0.95 -15.12 -8.64
CA PRO A 61 2.28 -15.63 -8.24
C PRO A 61 3.39 -14.57 -8.21
N ARG A 62 3.18 -13.41 -8.84
CA ARG A 62 4.20 -12.36 -8.90
C ARG A 62 4.11 -11.45 -7.68
N PRO A 63 5.24 -10.96 -7.13
CA PRO A 63 5.25 -10.12 -5.93
C PRO A 63 4.87 -8.65 -6.20
N THR A 64 4.67 -8.28 -7.47
CA THR A 64 4.31 -6.92 -7.90
C THR A 64 2.81 -6.68 -7.75
N THR A 65 2.46 -5.54 -7.18
CA THR A 65 1.07 -5.12 -7.00
C THR A 65 0.53 -4.60 -8.33
N ASP A 66 -0.67 -5.03 -8.72
CA ASP A 66 -1.28 -4.57 -9.96
C ASP A 66 -1.72 -3.10 -9.89
N LYS A 67 -1.88 -2.46 -11.04
CA LYS A 67 -2.22 -1.02 -11.13
C LYS A 67 -3.55 -0.68 -10.45
N GLY A 68 -4.50 -1.61 -10.44
CA GLY A 68 -5.81 -1.42 -9.81
C GLY A 68 -5.67 -1.35 -8.29
N ALA A 69 -4.95 -2.30 -7.70
CA ALA A 69 -4.63 -2.30 -6.28
C ALA A 69 -3.80 -1.06 -5.89
N VAL A 70 -2.78 -0.67 -6.66
CA VAL A 70 -2.01 0.56 -6.38
C VAL A 70 -2.91 1.80 -6.42
N ASN A 71 -3.80 1.93 -7.41
CA ASN A 71 -4.72 3.06 -7.45
C ASN A 71 -5.73 3.03 -6.29
N SER A 72 -6.18 1.85 -5.86
CA SER A 72 -7.04 1.70 -4.68
C SER A 72 -6.33 2.16 -3.39
N ILE A 73 -5.05 1.81 -3.23
CA ILE A 73 -4.21 2.26 -2.11
C ILE A 73 -4.06 3.77 -2.14
N ARG A 74 -3.74 4.36 -3.30
CA ARG A 74 -3.61 5.81 -3.46
C ARG A 74 -4.88 6.55 -3.03
N ILE A 75 -6.04 6.14 -3.53
CA ILE A 75 -7.34 6.77 -3.19
C ILE A 75 -7.60 6.68 -1.68
N TRP A 76 -7.31 5.53 -1.08
CA TRP A 76 -7.51 5.34 0.35
C TRP A 76 -6.56 6.22 1.18
N LEU A 77 -5.27 6.26 0.86
CA LEU A 77 -4.30 7.13 1.51
C LEU A 77 -4.67 8.62 1.37
N GLU A 78 -5.12 9.02 0.18
CA GLU A 78 -5.61 10.38 -0.10
C GLU A 78 -6.85 10.73 0.76
N SER A 79 -7.81 9.81 0.89
CA SER A 79 -8.98 10.00 1.78
C SER A 79 -8.59 10.12 3.26
N LEU A 80 -7.45 9.55 3.65
CA LEU A 80 -6.87 9.66 4.98
C LEU A 80 -5.99 10.91 5.16
N GLY A 81 -5.96 11.81 4.16
CA GLY A 81 -5.14 13.02 4.17
C GLY A 81 -3.64 12.77 4.11
N VAL A 82 -3.20 11.56 3.70
CA VAL A 82 -1.79 11.26 3.45
C VAL A 82 -1.39 11.88 2.11
N LYS A 83 -0.25 12.56 2.10
CA LYS A 83 0.36 13.18 0.92
C LYS A 83 1.76 12.60 0.72
N PRO A 84 2.25 12.52 -0.53
CA PRO A 84 3.59 12.04 -0.83
C PRO A 84 4.71 12.91 -0.23
#